data_AF-A0A2E2Y170-F1
#
_entry.id   AF-A0A2E2Y170-F1
#
_cell.length_a   1.000
_cell.length_b   1.000
_cell.length_c   1.000
_cell.angle_alpha   90.00
_cell.angle_beta   90.00
_cell.angle_gamma   90.00
#
_symmetry.space_group_name_H-M   'P 1'
#
loop_
_entity.id
_entity.type
_entity.pdbx_description
1 polymer ?
#
loop_
_entity_poly.entity_id
_entity_poly.type
_entity_poly.pdbx_seq_one_letter_code
_entity_poly.pdbx_strand_id
1 'polypeptide(L)'
;MKKLIIGLAVIAMALAFQLDSAHADGPARKLRRVFAPGQQAMGIWHGQYAHPNYGRPLAIVVPPNANMMRSQGWGVCGSQMMPLYSQYGTAYPGTVTGSPIHFLTRPAAPSNTQQFGYYYIRGPW
;
A
#
# COMPACT_ATOMS: atom_id res chain seq x y z
N MET A 1 -60.91 -31.75 11.03
CA MET A 1 -59.71 -32.56 10.67
C MET A 1 -59.03 -32.07 9.39
N LYS A 2 -59.71 -31.98 8.24
CA LYS A 2 -59.11 -31.50 6.97
C LYS A 2 -58.45 -30.10 7.05
N LYS A 3 -59.05 -29.15 7.78
CA LYS A 3 -58.50 -27.79 7.97
C LYS A 3 -57.19 -27.75 8.77
N LEU A 4 -57.00 -28.69 9.71
CA LEU A 4 -55.78 -28.81 10.52
C LEU A 4 -54.62 -29.39 9.70
N ILE A 5 -54.92 -30.34 8.80
CA ILE A 5 -53.93 -30.96 7.92
C ILE A 5 -53.37 -29.94 6.92
N ILE A 6 -54.24 -29.08 6.37
CA ILE A 6 -53.83 -28.02 5.42
C ILE A 6 -52.95 -26.98 6.13
N GLY A 7 -53.30 -26.58 7.35
CA GLY A 7 -52.47 -25.65 8.13
C GLY A 7 -51.08 -26.20 8.42
N LEU A 8 -50.98 -27.48 8.76
CA LEU A 8 -49.70 -28.12 9.07
C LEU A 8 -48.81 -28.30 7.83
N ALA A 9 -49.41 -28.56 6.66
CA ALA A 9 -48.70 -28.63 5.39
C ALA A 9 -48.13 -27.26 4.96
N VAL A 10 -48.87 -26.17 5.18
CA VAL A 10 -48.42 -24.80 4.88
C VAL A 10 -47.25 -24.40 5.78
N ILE A 11 -47.30 -24.77 7.06
CA ILE A 11 -46.21 -24.51 8.02
C ILE A 11 -44.95 -25.31 7.64
N ALA A 12 -45.09 -26.60 7.29
CA ALA A 12 -43.97 -27.42 6.86
C ALA A 12 -43.31 -26.89 5.58
N MET A 13 -44.10 -26.38 4.64
CA MET A 13 -43.59 -25.78 3.40
C MET A 13 -42.86 -24.46 3.66
N ALA A 14 -43.35 -23.64 4.59
CA ALA A 14 -42.69 -22.39 5.00
C ALA A 14 -41.33 -22.63 5.70
N LEU A 15 -41.18 -23.73 6.43
CA LEU A 15 -39.89 -24.11 7.02
C LEU A 15 -38.89 -24.64 5.99
N ALA A 16 -39.34 -25.26 4.90
CA ALA A 16 -38.46 -25.79 3.85
C ALA A 16 -37.81 -24.69 2.98
N PHE A 17 -38.43 -23.51 2.88
CA PHE A 17 -37.87 -22.36 2.14
C PHE A 17 -36.72 -21.64 2.86
N GLN A 18 -36.39 -22.01 4.11
CA GLN A 18 -35.32 -21.38 4.90
C GLN A 18 -33.95 -22.08 4.76
N LEU A 19 -33.85 -23.10 3.90
CA LEU A 19 -32.63 -23.85 3.69
C LEU A 19 -32.18 -23.72 2.23
N ASP A 20 -31.58 -22.59 1.86
CA ASP A 20 -30.22 -22.61 1.31
C ASP A 20 -29.68 -21.20 1.10
N SER A 21 -28.56 -20.96 1.76
CA SER A 21 -27.55 -20.01 1.33
C SER A 21 -26.25 -20.47 1.97
N ALA A 22 -25.85 -21.71 1.68
CA ALA A 22 -24.45 -22.08 1.79
C ALA A 22 -23.65 -21.21 0.80
N HIS A 23 -23.35 -19.97 1.20
CA HIS A 23 -22.31 -19.21 0.57
C HIS A 23 -21.03 -20.00 0.82
N ALA A 24 -20.53 -20.66 -0.21
CA ALA A 24 -19.13 -21.02 -0.27
C ALA A 24 -18.36 -19.70 -0.32
N ASP A 25 -18.21 -19.05 0.83
CA ASP A 25 -17.22 -18.02 1.07
C ASP A 25 -15.87 -18.75 1.12
N GLY A 26 -15.49 -19.31 -0.03
CA GLY A 26 -14.17 -19.84 -0.23
C GLY A 26 -13.18 -18.70 0.04
N PRO A 27 -11.95 -18.98 0.47
CA PRO A 27 -10.96 -17.95 0.68
C PRO A 27 -10.53 -17.36 -0.68
N ALA A 28 -11.40 -16.56 -1.30
CA ALA A 28 -11.06 -15.56 -2.31
C ALA A 28 -10.30 -14.39 -1.68
N ARG A 29 -9.79 -14.58 -0.46
CA ARG A 29 -8.59 -13.89 0.02
C ARG A 29 -7.42 -14.35 -0.84
N LYS A 30 -7.39 -13.87 -2.09
CA LYS A 30 -6.19 -13.79 -2.92
C LYS A 30 -5.07 -13.42 -1.97
N LEU A 31 -4.13 -14.34 -1.79
CA LEU A 31 -2.92 -14.16 -1.03
C LEU A 31 -2.07 -13.08 -1.73
N ARG A 32 -2.50 -11.84 -1.59
CA ARG A 32 -1.73 -10.65 -1.94
C ARG A 32 -1.73 -9.78 -0.70
N ARG A 33 -1.23 -10.34 0.41
CA ARG A 33 -0.89 -9.51 1.56
C ARG A 33 0.43 -8.85 1.25
N VAL A 34 0.34 -7.72 0.56
CA VAL A 34 1.49 -6.84 0.38
C VAL A 34 1.13 -5.44 0.88
N PHE A 35 0.75 -5.38 2.16
CA PHE A 35 0.07 -4.28 2.85
C PHE A 35 -1.45 -4.27 2.60
N ALA A 36 -2.23 -4.19 3.68
CA ALA A 36 -3.68 -4.07 3.60
C ALA A 36 -4.05 -2.73 2.93
N PRO A 37 -5.12 -2.67 2.10
CA PRO A 37 -5.68 -1.41 1.65
C PRO A 37 -5.99 -0.54 2.88
N GLY A 38 -5.30 0.59 3.05
CA GLY A 38 -5.47 1.48 4.20
C GLY A 38 -4.29 1.60 5.16
N GLN A 39 -3.20 0.83 5.00
CA GLN A 39 -1.93 1.16 5.66
C GLN A 39 -1.24 2.30 4.93
N GLN A 40 -1.76 3.51 5.17
CA GLN A 40 -1.21 4.75 4.66
C GLN A 40 -0.04 5.17 5.56
N ALA A 41 1.13 5.37 4.97
CA ALA A 41 2.21 6.05 5.66
C ALA A 41 1.86 7.54 5.73
N MET A 42 1.28 8.00 6.84
CA MET A 42 1.02 9.42 7.16
C MET A 42 2.33 10.20 7.45
N GLY A 43 3.46 9.76 6.90
CA GLY A 43 4.79 10.29 7.16
C GLY A 43 5.37 11.01 5.95
N ILE A 44 6.53 11.62 6.15
CA ILE A 44 7.32 12.27 5.10
C ILE A 44 7.66 11.21 4.02
N TRP A 45 7.32 11.48 2.75
CA TRP A 45 7.52 10.53 1.65
C TRP A 45 8.97 10.41 1.19
N HIS A 46 9.82 11.36 1.58
CA HIS A 46 11.22 11.45 1.21
C HIS A 46 12.17 11.26 2.41
N GLY A 47 13.43 10.98 2.12
CA GLY A 47 14.52 11.06 3.07
C GLY A 47 15.14 12.47 3.16
N GLN A 48 16.35 12.55 3.72
CA GLN A 48 17.01 13.82 4.05
C GLN A 48 17.86 14.42 2.92
N TYR A 49 18.11 13.71 1.83
CA TYR A 49 19.04 14.17 0.79
C TYR A 49 18.29 14.90 -0.33
N ALA A 50 18.87 16.00 -0.80
CA ALA A 50 18.39 16.76 -1.94
C ALA A 50 18.95 16.24 -3.26
N HIS A 51 18.14 16.36 -4.32
CA HIS A 51 18.61 16.17 -5.68
C HIS A 51 19.55 17.33 -6.09
N PRO A 52 20.73 17.06 -6.66
CA PRO A 52 21.75 18.08 -6.93
C PRO A 52 21.27 19.22 -7.84
N ASN A 53 20.39 18.92 -8.81
CA ASN A 53 19.89 19.95 -9.74
C ASN A 53 18.74 20.79 -9.19
N TYR A 54 18.01 20.29 -8.18
CA TYR A 54 16.77 20.92 -7.71
C TYR A 54 16.84 21.44 -6.27
N GLY A 55 17.90 21.10 -5.53
CA GLY A 55 18.06 21.48 -4.13
C GLY A 55 16.99 20.91 -3.19
N ARG A 56 16.24 19.89 -3.65
CA ARG A 56 15.15 19.25 -2.90
C ARG A 56 15.04 17.77 -3.28
N PRO A 57 14.47 16.92 -2.41
CA PRO A 57 14.14 15.54 -2.74
C PRO A 57 13.27 15.43 -3.99
N LEU A 58 13.52 14.42 -4.82
CA LEU A 58 12.79 14.13 -6.04
C LEU A 58 12.03 12.81 -5.93
N ALA A 59 10.74 12.86 -6.27
CA ALA A 59 9.86 11.70 -6.27
C ALA A 59 10.03 10.89 -7.56
N ILE A 60 10.29 9.59 -7.42
CA ILE A 60 10.18 8.61 -8.50
C ILE A 60 8.86 7.88 -8.33
N VAL A 61 7.95 8.07 -9.29
CA VAL A 61 6.65 7.40 -9.25
C VAL A 61 6.78 5.97 -9.78
N VAL A 62 6.32 5.01 -8.99
CA VAL A 62 6.29 3.58 -9.34
C VAL A 62 4.85 3.07 -9.46
N PRO A 63 4.62 1.91 -10.09
CA PRO A 63 3.30 1.32 -10.14
C PRO A 63 2.65 1.17 -8.75
N PRO A 64 1.33 1.33 -8.61
CA PRO A 64 0.61 1.24 -7.32
C PRO A 64 0.76 -0.12 -6.63
N ASN A 65 1.04 -1.14 -7.42
CA ASN A 65 1.25 -2.52 -6.96
C ASN A 65 2.71 -2.82 -6.56
N ALA A 66 3.64 -1.88 -6.66
CA ALA A 66 5.02 -2.05 -6.21
C ALA A 66 5.07 -2.01 -4.68
N ASN A 67 5.71 -2.98 -4.04
CA ASN A 67 5.69 -3.08 -2.56
C ASN A 67 7.05 -3.12 -1.89
N MET A 68 8.10 -3.17 -2.69
CA MET A 68 9.47 -3.14 -2.21
C MET A 68 10.21 -2.11 -3.04
N MET A 69 11.15 -1.44 -2.40
CA MET A 69 12.15 -0.62 -3.06
C MET A 69 13.54 -1.13 -2.70
N ARG A 70 14.50 -0.86 -3.57
CA ARG A 70 15.89 -1.25 -3.41
C ARG A 70 16.75 0.01 -3.30
N SER A 71 17.59 0.05 -2.27
CA SER A 71 18.73 0.96 -2.21
C SER A 71 19.98 0.17 -2.57
N GLN A 72 20.74 0.61 -3.58
CA GLN A 72 22.01 -0.01 -3.94
C GLN A 72 23.16 0.69 -3.23
N GLY A 73 23.98 -0.08 -2.52
CA GLY A 73 25.21 0.40 -1.87
C GLY A 73 26.46 0.00 -2.65
N TRP A 74 27.53 0.78 -2.51
CA TRP A 74 28.78 0.59 -3.27
C TRP A 74 29.78 -0.38 -2.63
N GLY A 75 29.41 -1.04 -1.53
CA GLY A 75 30.26 -1.99 -0.80
C GLY A 75 29.61 -3.36 -0.63
N VAL A 76 30.38 -4.29 -0.04
CA VAL A 76 29.91 -5.64 0.29
C VAL A 76 28.69 -5.55 1.20
N CYS A 77 27.61 -6.24 0.81
CA CYS A 77 26.34 -6.22 1.54
C CYS A 77 25.71 -4.82 1.75
N GLY A 78 26.10 -3.81 0.96
CA GLY A 78 25.57 -2.45 1.09
C GLY A 78 24.20 -2.22 0.45
N SER A 79 23.69 -3.19 -0.31
CA SER A 79 22.36 -3.12 -0.92
C SER A 79 21.28 -3.57 0.06
N GLN A 80 20.21 -2.80 0.18
CA GLN A 80 19.09 -3.09 1.08
C GLN A 80 17.77 -3.09 0.33
N MET A 81 16.91 -4.06 0.66
CA MET A 81 15.51 -4.09 0.25
C MET A 81 14.67 -3.60 1.41
N MET A 82 13.75 -2.68 1.14
CA MET A 82 12.88 -2.12 2.16
C MET A 82 11.44 -2.07 1.64
N PRO A 83 10.45 -2.25 2.53
CA PRO A 83 9.05 -2.15 2.14
C PRO A 83 8.77 -0.73 1.63
N LEU A 84 8.08 -0.66 0.51
CA LEU A 84 7.51 0.59 0.02
C LEU A 84 6.04 0.60 0.39
N TYR A 85 5.60 1.45 1.30
CA TYR A 85 4.20 1.53 1.72
C TYR A 85 3.35 2.35 0.74
N SER A 86 2.02 2.23 0.83
CA SER A 86 1.12 3.14 0.14
C SER A 86 1.13 4.50 0.86
N GLN A 87 1.24 5.59 0.10
CA GLN A 87 1.16 6.95 0.63
C GLN A 87 -0.22 7.62 0.39
N TYR A 88 -1.23 6.90 -0.13
CA TYR A 88 -2.56 7.47 -0.43
C TYR A 88 -3.46 7.67 0.80
N GLY A 89 -3.07 8.55 1.70
CA GLY A 89 -4.05 9.37 2.41
C GLY A 89 -4.24 10.66 1.62
N THR A 90 -5.24 10.71 0.73
CA THR A 90 -5.52 11.84 -0.19
C THR A 90 -4.48 11.99 -1.32
N ALA A 91 -4.95 12.28 -2.54
CA ALA A 91 -4.11 12.44 -3.73
C ALA A 91 -3.04 13.53 -3.52
N TYR A 92 -1.85 13.30 -4.09
CA TYR A 92 -0.63 14.10 -3.95
C TYR A 92 -0.12 14.20 -2.49
N PRO A 93 1.03 13.60 -2.14
CA PRO A 93 1.59 13.65 -0.78
C PRO A 93 2.12 15.04 -0.37
N GLY A 94 1.71 16.09 -1.09
CA GLY A 94 2.18 17.46 -0.92
C GLY A 94 3.48 17.74 -1.66
N THR A 95 3.73 19.02 -1.88
CA THR A 95 5.08 19.49 -2.21
C THR A 95 5.98 19.16 -1.03
N VAL A 96 7.27 18.92 -1.28
CA VAL A 96 8.28 18.82 -0.22
C VAL A 96 8.04 19.94 0.80
N THR A 97 7.65 19.57 2.02
CA THR A 97 7.44 20.52 3.12
C THR A 97 8.75 20.63 3.89
N GLY A 98 9.23 21.87 4.07
CA GLY A 98 10.53 22.16 4.68
C GLY A 98 11.37 23.09 3.80
N SER A 99 12.24 23.88 4.44
CA SER A 99 13.15 24.77 3.71
C SER A 99 14.25 23.95 3.01
N PRO A 100 14.63 24.29 1.76
CA PRO A 100 15.73 23.63 1.03
C PRO A 100 17.05 23.55 1.81
N ILE A 101 17.24 24.46 2.77
CA ILE A 101 18.42 24.56 3.64
C ILE A 101 18.52 23.36 4.61
N HIS A 102 17.43 22.63 4.83
CA HIS A 102 17.38 21.51 5.77
C HIS A 102 17.67 20.14 5.10
N PHE A 103 17.91 20.12 3.78
CA PHE A 103 18.29 18.90 3.08
C PHE A 103 19.81 18.77 2.96
N LEU A 104 20.29 17.55 3.11
CA LEU A 104 21.69 17.22 2.90
C LEU A 104 22.00 17.24 1.41
N THR A 105 23.09 17.91 1.05
CA THR A 105 23.65 17.78 -0.29
C THR A 105 24.28 16.39 -0.43
N ARG A 106 24.27 15.85 -1.66
CA ARG A 106 24.94 14.59 -1.97
C ARG A 106 26.42 14.67 -1.54
N PRO A 107 26.92 13.73 -0.70
CA PRO A 107 28.33 13.67 -0.34
C PRO A 107 29.22 13.42 -1.58
N ALA A 108 30.50 13.80 -1.48
CA ALA A 108 31.46 13.56 -2.57
C ALA A 108 31.62 12.06 -2.88
N ALA A 109 31.60 11.22 -1.85
CA ALA A 109 31.59 9.77 -1.95
C ALA A 109 30.28 9.23 -1.33
N PRO A 110 29.19 9.10 -2.10
CA PRO A 110 27.97 8.50 -1.59
C PRO A 110 28.22 7.02 -1.28
N SER A 111 27.67 6.53 -0.18
CA SER A 111 27.64 5.12 0.23
C SER A 111 26.51 4.34 -0.44
N ASN A 112 25.40 4.99 -0.79
CA ASN A 112 24.27 4.34 -1.47
C ASN A 112 23.45 5.29 -2.36
N THR A 113 22.51 4.72 -3.11
CA THR A 113 21.64 5.44 -4.06
C THR A 113 20.67 6.44 -3.42
N GLN A 114 20.32 6.32 -2.14
CA GLN A 114 19.40 7.28 -1.50
C GLN A 114 20.03 8.66 -1.29
N GLN A 115 21.36 8.74 -1.26
CA GLN A 115 22.08 10.00 -1.09
C GLN A 115 22.06 10.89 -2.34
N PHE A 116 21.49 10.41 -3.44
CA PHE A 116 21.24 11.20 -4.65
C PHE A 116 19.90 11.98 -4.58
N GLY A 117 19.12 11.80 -3.51
CA GLY A 117 17.88 12.52 -3.28
C GLY A 117 16.69 12.02 -4.10
N TYR A 118 16.74 10.78 -4.59
CA TYR A 118 15.62 10.12 -5.25
C TYR A 118 14.87 9.20 -4.29
N TYR A 119 13.54 9.34 -4.24
CA TYR A 119 12.69 8.56 -3.33
C TYR A 119 11.48 8.00 -4.07
N TYR A 120 11.22 6.71 -3.85
CA TYR A 120 10.11 6.01 -4.49
C TYR A 120 8.78 6.37 -3.83
N ILE A 121 7.79 6.71 -4.65
CA ILE A 121 6.39 6.90 -4.24
C ILE A 121 5.52 6.06 -5.17
N ARG A 122 4.52 5.38 -4.63
CA ARG A 122 3.55 4.68 -5.48
C ARG A 122 2.68 5.72 -6.24
N GLY A 123 2.27 5.40 -7.48
CA GLY A 123 1.36 6.22 -8.29
C GLY A 123 -0.14 5.98 -8.00
N PRO A 124 -0.99 7.01 -7.86
CA PRO A 124 -2.36 6.91 -7.30
C PRO A 124 -3.43 6.20 -8.15
N TRP A 125 -3.07 5.51 -9.23
CA TRP A 125 -4.00 5.03 -10.28
C TRP A 125 -4.14 3.51 -10.36
#